data_AF-A0A2M8M9P4-F1
#
_entry.id   AF-A0A2M8M9P4-F1
#
_cell.length_a   1.000
_cell.length_b   1.000
_cell.length_c   1.000
_cell.angle_alpha   90.00
_cell.angle_beta   90.00
_cell.angle_gamma   90.00
#
_symmetry.space_group_name_H-M   'P 1'
#
loop_
_entity.id
_entity.type
_entity.pdbx_description
1 polymer ?
#
loop_
_entity_poly.entity_id
_entity_poly.type
_entity_poly.pdbx_seq_one_letter_code
_entity_poly.pdbx_strand_id
1 'polypeptide(L)'
;MTKYISPGDLIEGQKCHVMTRKHEFKRLQKDPITNKNMVMYELDRNCSIEVTECLQLSGDELKLRLQNKVGLELGDCVMGDAIQMFVDTMRPIKFVVKEGQSARHGASLVNTTKRTIGKLKYNFAAFDKLLGYSSNSITEKK
;
A
#
# COMPACT_ATOMS: atom_id res chain seq x y z
N MET A 1 -14.21 2.15 5.76
CA MET A 1 -13.41 1.36 4.79
C MET A 1 -13.40 2.04 3.43
N THR A 2 -12.22 2.48 3.02
CA THR A 2 -11.99 3.19 1.76
C THR A 2 -10.98 2.43 0.90
N LYS A 3 -11.21 2.42 -0.41
CA LYS A 3 -10.24 1.93 -1.40
C LYS A 3 -9.49 3.11 -1.99
N TYR A 4 -8.19 3.14 -1.73
CA TYR A 4 -7.25 4.14 -2.20
C TYR A 4 -6.63 3.67 -3.51
N ILE A 5 -6.85 4.43 -4.58
CA ILE A 5 -6.58 4.03 -5.97
C ILE A 5 -5.90 5.14 -6.78
N SER A 6 -5.54 6.26 -6.16
CA SER A 6 -4.85 7.38 -6.81
C SER A 6 -3.37 7.40 -6.46
N PRO A 7 -2.45 7.73 -7.40
CA PRO A 7 -1.03 7.75 -7.11
C PRO A 7 -0.72 8.77 -6.01
N GLY A 8 0.11 8.37 -5.05
CA GLY A 8 0.40 9.18 -3.87
C GLY A 8 -0.53 8.93 -2.70
N ASP A 9 -1.65 8.21 -2.87
CA ASP A 9 -2.50 7.80 -1.75
C ASP A 9 -1.68 6.98 -0.74
N LEU A 10 -1.99 7.21 0.54
CA LEU A 10 -1.30 6.64 1.67
C LEU A 10 -2.27 5.90 2.57
N ILE A 11 -1.88 4.72 3.04
CA ILE A 11 -2.50 4.07 4.19
C ILE A 11 -1.44 3.73 5.23
N GLU A 12 -1.86 3.64 6.48
CA GLU A 12 -1.00 3.27 7.60
C GLU A 12 -1.77 2.41 8.60
N GLY A 13 -1.17 1.29 9.01
CA GLY A 13 -1.73 0.39 10.00
C GLY A 13 -0.68 -0.13 10.96
N GLN A 14 -1.11 -0.58 12.14
CA GLN A 14 -0.26 -1.33 13.07
C GLN A 14 0.08 -2.71 12.52
N LYS A 15 -0.89 -3.34 11.84
CA LYS A 15 -0.73 -4.58 11.08
C LYS A 15 -1.47 -4.44 9.77
N CYS A 16 -0.90 -5.05 8.73
CA CYS A 16 -1.49 -5.05 7.40
C CYS A 16 -1.45 -6.44 6.78
N HIS A 17 -2.47 -6.74 5.99
CA HIS A 17 -2.44 -7.83 5.04
C HIS A 17 -1.90 -7.30 3.70
N VAL A 18 -0.91 -7.97 3.14
CA VAL A 18 -0.25 -7.57 1.90
C VAL A 18 -0.33 -8.71 0.91
N MET A 19 -0.78 -8.37 -0.29
CA MET A 19 -0.76 -9.25 -1.46
C MET A 19 0.05 -8.58 -2.56
N THR A 20 0.95 -9.32 -3.19
CA THR A 20 1.66 -8.87 -4.38
C THR A 20 2.11 -10.06 -5.21
N ARG A 21 2.37 -9.89 -6.50
CA ARG A 21 2.98 -10.96 -7.32
C ARG A 21 4.50 -10.85 -7.34
N LYS A 22 5.04 -9.64 -7.20
CA LYS A 22 6.48 -9.40 -7.12
C LYS A 22 6.76 -8.44 -5.97
N HIS A 23 7.79 -8.74 -5.20
CA HIS A 23 8.32 -7.85 -4.18
C HIS A 23 9.83 -7.74 -4.36
N GLU A 24 10.36 -6.55 -4.15
CA GLU A 24 11.78 -6.30 -4.15
C GLU A 24 12.16 -5.54 -2.89
N PHE A 25 13.01 -6.14 -2.06
CA PHE A 25 13.63 -5.42 -0.96
C PHE A 25 14.59 -4.36 -1.52
N LYS A 26 14.46 -3.11 -1.07
CA LYS A 26 15.37 -2.04 -1.47
C LYS A 26 16.44 -1.78 -0.42
N ARG A 27 16.08 -1.03 0.62
CA ARG A 27 16.96 -0.62 1.73
C ARG A 27 16.14 -0.01 2.86
N LEU A 28 16.82 0.38 3.93
CA LEU A 28 16.25 1.31 4.90
C LEU A 28 16.04 2.69 4.24
N GLN A 29 14.85 3.22 4.40
CA GLN A 29 14.46 4.52 3.86
C GLN A 29 13.54 5.24 4.84
N LYS A 30 13.60 6.58 4.83
CA LYS A 30 12.69 7.41 5.60
C LYS A 30 11.25 7.20 5.11
N ASP A 31 10.36 6.93 6.05
CA ASP A 31 8.93 6.80 5.76
C ASP A 31 8.33 8.17 5.36
N PRO A 32 7.28 8.19 4.52
CA PRO A 32 6.74 9.41 3.95
C PRO A 32 5.91 10.27 4.93
N ILE A 33 5.64 9.78 6.15
CA ILE A 33 4.79 10.48 7.13
C ILE A 33 5.65 11.05 8.26
N THR A 34 6.50 10.23 8.88
CA THR A 34 7.28 10.57 10.07
C THR A 34 8.78 10.71 9.85
N ASN A 35 9.28 10.46 8.64
CA ASN A 35 10.71 10.46 8.32
C ASN A 35 11.56 9.46 9.15
N LYS A 36 10.92 8.48 9.79
CA LYS A 36 11.58 7.40 10.53
C LYS A 36 12.17 6.41 9.51
N ASN A 37 13.36 5.91 9.80
CA ASN A 37 13.96 4.86 8.97
C ASN A 37 13.17 3.56 9.12
N MET A 38 12.69 3.03 8.00
CA MET A 38 11.94 1.77 7.89
C MET A 38 12.48 0.94 6.73
N VAL A 39 12.29 -0.37 6.76
CA VAL A 39 12.59 -1.21 5.59
C VAL A 39 11.58 -0.91 4.49
N MET A 40 12.08 -0.61 3.29
CA MET A 40 11.27 -0.32 2.11
C MET A 40 11.29 -1.48 1.12
N TYR A 41 10.11 -1.82 0.62
CA TYR A 41 9.87 -2.73 -0.49
C TYR A 41 9.17 -2.03 -1.63
N GLU A 42 9.53 -2.39 -2.86
CA GLU A 42 8.67 -2.17 -4.02
C GLU A 42 7.83 -3.43 -4.25
N LEU A 43 6.51 -3.26 -4.25
CA LEU A 43 5.55 -4.29 -4.61
C LEU A 43 5.06 -3.98 -6.01
N ASP A 44 5.07 -4.97 -6.90
CA ASP A 44 4.69 -4.82 -8.31
C ASP A 44 3.73 -5.94 -8.77
N ARG A 45 3.06 -5.68 -9.90
CA ARG A 45 2.17 -6.60 -10.63
C ARG A 45 0.95 -6.98 -9.83
N ASN A 46 0.02 -6.04 -9.72
CA ASN A 46 -1.21 -6.16 -8.95
C ASN A 46 -0.98 -6.45 -7.47
N CYS A 47 -0.76 -5.37 -6.73
CA CYS A 47 -0.52 -5.41 -5.30
C CYS A 47 -1.64 -4.71 -4.53
N SER A 48 -1.82 -5.12 -3.28
CA SER A 48 -2.72 -4.48 -2.33
C SER A 48 -2.15 -4.58 -0.92
N ILE A 49 -2.42 -3.55 -0.13
CA ILE A 49 -2.15 -3.51 1.30
C ILE A 49 -3.45 -3.11 1.99
N GLU A 50 -3.89 -3.90 2.96
CA GLU A 50 -5.11 -3.66 3.73
C GLU A 50 -4.76 -3.55 5.21
N VAL A 51 -5.33 -2.56 5.90
CA VAL A 51 -5.18 -2.38 7.35
C VAL A 51 -5.98 -3.45 8.08
N THR A 52 -5.29 -4.31 8.83
CA THR A 52 -5.92 -5.36 9.65
C THR A 52 -5.88 -5.06 11.15
N GLU A 53 -5.07 -4.08 11.55
CA GLU A 53 -5.07 -3.52 12.90
C GLU A 53 -4.71 -2.03 12.83
N CYS A 54 -5.56 -1.18 13.41
CA CYS A 54 -5.34 0.26 13.42
C CYS A 54 -4.14 0.64 14.28
N LEU A 55 -3.43 1.70 13.89
CA LEU A 55 -2.37 2.29 14.69
C LEU A 55 -2.96 3.11 15.84
N GLN A 56 -2.48 2.89 17.07
CA GLN A 56 -2.81 3.76 18.19
C GLN A 56 -1.96 5.03 18.08
N LEU A 57 -2.63 6.16 17.93
CA LEU A 57 -2.02 7.46 17.68
C LEU A 57 -2.37 8.43 18.81
N SER A 58 -1.40 9.22 19.24
CA SER A 58 -1.67 10.41 20.04
C SER A 58 -2.41 11.48 19.22
N GLY A 59 -2.99 12.48 19.88
CA GLY A 59 -3.76 13.54 19.21
C GLY A 59 -2.94 14.30 18.15
N ASP A 60 -1.68 14.61 18.45
CA ASP A 60 -0.79 15.31 17.51
C ASP A 60 -0.40 14.43 16.32
N GLU A 61 -0.13 13.14 16.56
CA GLU A 61 0.18 12.22 15.48
C GLU A 61 -1.02 11.99 14.56
N LEU A 62 -2.23 11.85 15.12
CA LEU A 62 -3.45 11.73 14.35
C LEU A 62 -3.67 12.96 13.46
N LYS A 63 -3.47 14.16 14.01
CA LYS A 63 -3.59 15.42 13.26
C LYS A 63 -2.64 15.45 12.05
N LEU A 64 -1.40 15.01 12.22
CA LEU A 64 -0.43 14.92 11.12
C LEU A 64 -0.91 13.97 10.00
N ARG A 65 -1.47 12.81 10.35
CA ARG A 65 -2.00 11.85 9.34
C ARG A 65 -3.20 12.39 8.59
N LEU A 66 -4.12 13.04 9.30
CA LEU A 66 -5.30 13.65 8.70
C LEU A 66 -4.93 14.77 7.71
N GLN A 67 -3.93 15.59 8.05
CA GLN A 67 -3.39 16.61 7.15
C GLN A 67 -2.79 16.00 5.88
N ASN A 68 -2.13 14.85 6.01
CA ASN A 68 -1.55 14.10 4.90
C ASN A 68 -2.55 13.17 4.18
N LYS A 69 -3.84 13.20 4.55
CA LYS A 69 -4.91 12.36 3.99
C LYS A 69 -4.59 10.86 4.01
N VAL A 70 -4.00 10.38 5.10
CA VAL A 70 -3.64 8.96 5.28
C VAL A 70 -4.87 8.16 5.69
N GLY A 71 -5.11 7.02 5.05
CA GLY A 71 -6.09 6.03 5.48
C GLY A 71 -5.63 5.24 6.70
N LEU A 72 -6.46 5.20 7.73
CA LEU A 72 -6.11 4.67 9.06
C LEU A 72 -7.13 3.67 9.60
N GLU A 73 -8.28 3.51 8.93
CA GLU A 73 -9.36 2.69 9.43
C GLU A 73 -9.13 1.20 9.16
N LEU A 74 -9.73 0.36 9.99
CA LEU A 74 -9.76 -1.08 9.73
C LEU A 74 -10.43 -1.36 8.38
N GLY A 75 -9.76 -2.16 7.54
CA GLY A 75 -10.20 -2.48 6.19
C GLY A 75 -9.90 -1.40 5.14
N ASP A 76 -9.27 -0.28 5.50
CA ASP A 76 -8.72 0.64 4.51
C ASP A 76 -7.66 -0.07 3.67
N CYS A 77 -7.75 0.10 2.35
CA CYS A 77 -6.96 -0.69 1.42
C CYS A 77 -6.42 0.19 0.29
N VAL A 78 -5.12 0.14 0.07
CA VAL A 78 -4.47 0.71 -1.12
C VAL A 78 -4.18 -0.40 -2.11
N MET A 79 -4.54 -0.21 -3.38
CA MET A 79 -4.36 -1.21 -4.43
C MET A 79 -3.97 -0.59 -5.76
N GLY A 80 -3.10 -1.27 -6.50
CA GLY A 80 -2.71 -0.85 -7.84
C GLY A 80 -1.63 -1.74 -8.44
N ASP A 81 -0.99 -1.26 -9.49
CA ASP A 81 0.06 -2.03 -10.16
C ASP A 81 1.35 -2.03 -9.34
N ALA A 82 1.70 -0.89 -8.72
CA ALA A 82 2.88 -0.77 -7.89
C ALA A 82 2.64 0.03 -6.59
N ILE A 83 3.10 -0.50 -5.47
CA ILE A 83 3.04 0.12 -4.14
C ILE A 83 4.43 0.16 -3.51
N GLN A 84 4.79 1.29 -2.93
CA GLN A 84 5.93 1.38 -2.02
C GLN A 84 5.46 1.04 -0.61
N MET A 85 5.99 -0.04 -0.05
CA MET A 85 5.66 -0.50 1.29
C MET A 85 6.81 -0.21 2.24
N PHE A 86 6.51 0.44 3.36
CA PHE A 86 7.47 0.70 4.44
C PHE A 86 7.04 -0.09 5.68
N VAL A 87 7.96 -0.83 6.28
CA VAL A 87 7.68 -1.64 7.48
C VAL A 87 8.63 -1.24 8.59
N ASP A 88 8.09 -0.99 9.79
CA ASP A 88 8.84 -0.56 10.98
C ASP A 88 9.67 -1.71 11.58
N THR A 89 10.74 -2.05 10.86
CA THR A 89 11.73 -3.05 11.20
C THR A 89 13.07 -2.62 10.61
N MET A 90 14.16 -3.14 11.18
CA MET A 90 15.51 -2.96 10.64
C MET A 90 15.94 -4.12 9.73
N ARG A 91 15.20 -5.24 9.77
CA ARG A 91 15.50 -6.46 9.02
C ARG A 91 14.37 -6.78 8.04
N PRO A 92 14.69 -7.35 6.86
CA PRO A 92 13.68 -7.78 5.92
C PRO A 92 12.68 -8.77 6.54
N ILE A 93 11.39 -8.61 6.21
CA ILE A 93 10.34 -9.58 6.48
C ILE A 93 10.29 -10.67 5.41
N LYS A 94 9.74 -11.84 5.76
CA LYS A 94 9.59 -12.98 4.86
C LYS A 94 8.22 -12.95 4.20
N PHE A 95 8.20 -13.02 2.87
CA PHE A 95 6.98 -13.25 2.10
C PHE A 95 6.72 -14.75 1.95
N VAL A 96 5.46 -15.16 2.07
CA VAL A 96 5.04 -16.54 1.82
C VAL A 96 4.43 -16.60 0.42
N VAL A 97 5.05 -17.35 -0.47
CA VAL A 97 4.49 -17.61 -1.80
C VAL A 97 3.45 -18.73 -1.66
N LYS A 98 2.21 -18.46 -2.06
CA LYS A 98 1.18 -19.49 -2.21
C LYS A 98 0.93 -19.72 -3.70
N GLU A 99 1.35 -20.86 -4.21
CA GLU A 99 0.99 -21.30 -5.56
C GLU A 99 -0.50 -21.70 -5.58
N GLY A 100 -1.22 -21.34 -6.65
CA GLY A 100 -2.63 -21.71 -6.86
C GLY A 100 -3.71 -20.74 -6.35
N GLN A 101 -3.38 -19.64 -5.66
CA GLN A 101 -4.36 -18.63 -5.21
C GLN A 101 -4.82 -17.66 -6.32
N SER A 102 -3.99 -17.46 -7.35
CA SER A 102 -4.43 -16.78 -8.57
C SER A 102 -4.25 -17.76 -9.72
N ALA A 103 -5.30 -17.98 -10.51
CA ALA A 103 -5.44 -19.09 -11.45
C ALA A 103 -4.32 -19.27 -12.48
N ARG A 104 -3.35 -18.34 -12.59
CA ARG A 104 -2.22 -18.42 -13.52
C ARG A 104 -0.85 -17.95 -13.00
N HIS A 105 -0.74 -17.36 -11.80
CA HIS A 105 0.54 -16.89 -11.25
C HIS A 105 0.55 -16.92 -9.70
N GLY A 106 1.62 -17.38 -9.07
CA GLY A 106 1.73 -17.39 -7.60
C GLY A 106 1.59 -15.98 -7.00
N ALA A 107 0.76 -15.83 -5.98
CA ALA A 107 0.68 -14.60 -5.19
C ALA A 107 1.62 -14.75 -3.98
N SER A 108 2.41 -13.72 -3.73
CA SER A 108 3.15 -13.55 -2.47
C SER A 108 2.22 -12.86 -1.46
N LEU A 109 2.04 -13.50 -0.32
CA LEU A 109 1.23 -13.00 0.78
C LEU A 109 2.13 -12.74 1.99
N VAL A 110 1.88 -11.63 2.68
CA VAL A 110 2.49 -11.38 4.00
C VAL A 110 1.51 -10.67 4.92
N ASN A 111 1.47 -11.10 6.17
CA ASN A 111 0.83 -10.36 7.24
C ASN A 111 1.93 -9.65 8.01
N THR A 112 1.94 -8.32 8.00
CA THR A 112 2.89 -7.56 8.80
C THR A 112 2.42 -7.55 10.25
N THR A 113 3.36 -7.68 11.19
CA THR A 113 3.10 -7.63 12.65
C THR A 113 3.58 -6.32 13.27
N LYS A 114 4.01 -5.38 12.43
CA LYS A 114 4.63 -4.11 12.77
C LYS A 114 4.00 -3.01 11.93
N ARG A 115 4.07 -1.77 12.44
CA ARG A 115 3.62 -0.56 11.76
C ARG A 115 4.06 -0.59 10.29
N THR A 116 3.09 -0.44 9.40
CA THR A 116 3.28 -0.57 7.95
C THR A 116 2.59 0.59 7.24
N ILE A 117 3.28 1.17 6.27
CA ILE A 117 2.76 2.24 5.41
C ILE A 117 2.76 1.75 3.97
N GLY A 118 1.62 1.90 3.30
CA GLY A 118 1.48 1.67 1.87
C GLY A 118 1.32 2.99 1.14
N LYS A 119 2.19 3.26 0.16
CA LYS A 119 2.07 4.41 -0.75
C LYS A 119 1.83 3.94 -2.17
N LEU A 120 0.72 4.33 -2.78
CA LEU A 120 0.44 3.98 -4.17
C LEU A 120 1.41 4.70 -5.11
N LYS A 121 2.12 3.94 -5.95
CA LYS A 121 3.06 4.48 -6.95
C LYS A 121 2.41 4.53 -8.32
N TYR A 122 1.82 3.43 -8.76
CA TYR A 122 1.11 3.31 -10.03
C TYR A 122 -0.21 2.59 -9.85
N ASN A 123 -1.26 3.13 -10.46
CA ASN A 123 -2.59 2.51 -10.42
C ASN A 123 -2.63 1.27 -11.30
N PHE A 124 -3.75 0.55 -11.24
CA PHE A 124 -4.11 -0.33 -12.34
C PHE A 124 -4.38 0.48 -13.60
N ALA A 125 -3.94 0.00 -14.75
CA ALA A 125 -4.21 0.64 -16.05
C ALA A 125 -5.71 0.88 -16.31
N ALA A 126 -6.59 0.06 -15.72
CA ALA A 126 -8.04 0.25 -15.79
C ALA A 126 -8.51 1.50 -15.03
N PHE A 127 -7.88 1.80 -13.89
CA PHE A 127 -8.19 2.98 -13.08
C PHE A 127 -7.63 4.26 -13.70
N ASP A 128 -6.52 4.21 -14.44
CA ASP A 128 -6.00 5.39 -15.15
C ASP A 128 -7.01 5.95 -16.15
N LYS A 129 -7.82 5.08 -16.78
CA LYS A 129 -8.91 5.52 -17.67
C LYS A 129 -10.03 6.22 -16.92
N LEU A 130 -10.39 5.73 -15.74
CA LEU A 130 -11.46 6.29 -14.89
C LEU A 130 -11.03 7.61 -14.24
N LEU A 131 -9.76 7.70 -13.84
CA LEU A 131 -9.20 8.86 -13.14
C LEU A 131 -8.70 9.96 -14.08
N GLY A 132 -8.80 9.76 -15.40
CA GLY A 132 -8.39 10.76 -16.40
C GLY A 132 -6.87 10.84 -16.63
N TYR A 133 -6.10 9.87 -16.14
CA TYR A 133 -4.64 9.79 -16.33
C TYR A 133 -4.22 9.07 -17.61
N SER A 134 -5.17 8.58 -18.41
CA SER A 134 -4.93 7.92 -19.69
C SER A 134 -5.30 8.83 -20.86
N SER A 135 -4.55 8.75 -21.98
CA SER A 135 -4.92 9.38 -23.25
C SER A 135 -6.27 8.91 -23.81
N ASN A 136 -6.73 7.73 -23.38
CA ASN A 136 -8.05 7.17 -23.69
C ASN A 136 -8.95 7.19 -22.44
N SER A 137 -8.97 8.32 -21.72
CA SER A 137 -9.81 8.52 -20.54
C SER A 137 -11.29 8.35 -20.86
N ILE A 138 -12.05 7.77 -19.92
CA ILE A 138 -13.50 7.69 -20.03
C ILE A 138 -14.06 9.08 -19.74
N THR A 139 -14.22 9.89 -20.79
CA THR A 139 -15.07 11.08 -20.74
C THR A 139 -16.50 10.60 -20.98
N GLU A 140 -17.32 10.55 -19.93
CA GLU A 140 -18.77 10.44 -20.13
C GLU A 140 -19.19 11.57 -21.09
N LYS A 141 -19.67 11.20 -22.29
CA LYS A 141 -20.50 12.14 -23.05
C LYS A 141 -21.81 12.24 -22.28
N LYS A 142 -21.99 13.33 -21.54
CA LYS A 142 -23.31 13.76 -21.06
C LYS A 142 -24.22 14.04 -22.25
#